data_AF-A0A1D2WEN5-F1
#
_entry.id   AF-A0A1D2WEN5-F1
#
_cell.length_a   1.000
_cell.length_b   1.000
_cell.length_c   1.000
_cell.angle_alpha   90.00
_cell.angle_beta   90.00
_cell.angle_gamma   90.00
#
_symmetry.space_group_name_H-M   'P 1'
#
loop_
_entity.id
_entity.type
_entity.pdbx_description
1 polymer ?
#
loop_
_entity_poly.entity_id
_entity_poly.type
_entity_poly.pdbx_seq_one_letter_code
_entity_poly.pdbx_strand_id
1 'polypeptide(L)'
;MEMRCRCGDTCIRPISEALKDIELFYKPCKDCKTEKIKKFSPLAEQINLDEIDNDFGSCKCGKRHLDIVMSHVLKIMINEGIKDKKANLRNSCIPLVTPGYLTDSVPYLPKGSLVILSDKVDKKCAERIITEVREVRGVLKGDIRKTVGIKDSDSNPHVYELLAGCDLRCDIVQTPYGALGIYKYQREIHIEFPQVKSPKIEILEKALKDYDKPTVLDCTCGPGTLGIACLKANAQKVVFNDIWSPAIEITLINLEANGFPVKFSGSEKGLIASGDKFEVYNMDVRELTNYLDEKFDICIIDTFPGVDTIEFVEAGEKLGKKVVVV
;
A
#
# COMPACT_ATOMS: atom_id res chain seq x y z
N MET A 1 15.88 -8.78 -13.00
CA MET A 1 14.75 -9.67 -13.34
C MET A 1 13.53 -8.79 -13.55
N GLU A 2 12.71 -8.98 -14.59
CA GLU A 2 11.46 -8.20 -14.69
C GLU A 2 10.53 -8.63 -13.55
N MET A 3 10.22 -7.70 -12.64
CA MET A 3 9.25 -7.95 -11.57
C MET A 3 7.85 -8.03 -12.17
N ARG A 4 7.23 -9.23 -12.11
CA ARG A 4 5.87 -9.43 -12.60
C ARG A 4 4.85 -9.30 -11.47
N CYS A 5 3.75 -8.63 -11.75
CA CYS A 5 2.62 -8.61 -10.82
C CYS A 5 1.88 -9.96 -10.86
N ARG A 6 1.22 -10.34 -9.76
CA ARG A 6 0.39 -11.56 -9.68
C ARG A 6 -0.78 -11.57 -10.67
N CYS A 7 -1.18 -10.44 -11.22
CA CYS A 7 -2.16 -10.39 -12.31
C CYS A 7 -1.58 -10.74 -13.70
N GLY A 8 -0.25 -10.94 -13.81
CA GLY A 8 0.44 -11.23 -15.05
C GLY A 8 0.97 -10.01 -15.81
N ASP A 9 0.55 -8.80 -15.43
CA ASP A 9 0.97 -7.54 -16.07
C ASP A 9 2.25 -6.92 -15.46
N THR A 10 2.75 -5.88 -16.12
CA THR A 10 3.89 -5.04 -15.68
C THR A 10 3.45 -3.90 -14.74
N CYS A 11 2.75 -4.25 -13.66
CA CYS A 11 2.25 -3.26 -12.70
C CYS A 11 3.35 -2.74 -11.75
N ILE A 12 4.43 -3.49 -11.59
CA ILE A 12 5.59 -3.12 -10.78
C ILE A 12 6.63 -2.48 -11.69
N ARG A 13 7.13 -1.31 -11.31
CA ARG A 13 8.13 -0.54 -12.06
C ARG A 13 9.18 0.01 -11.09
N PRO A 14 10.39 0.32 -11.56
CA PRO A 14 11.34 1.08 -10.77
C PRO A 14 10.72 2.36 -10.24
N ILE A 15 10.96 2.69 -8.97
CA ILE A 15 10.38 3.88 -8.33
C ILE A 15 10.88 5.16 -8.97
N SER A 16 12.11 5.16 -9.52
CA SER A 16 12.63 6.27 -10.32
C SER A 16 11.73 6.62 -11.53
N GLU A 17 11.08 5.63 -12.14
CA GLU A 17 10.12 5.85 -13.23
C GLU A 17 8.78 6.32 -12.71
N ALA A 18 8.29 5.75 -11.59
CA ALA A 18 7.01 6.14 -10.99
C ALA A 18 7.02 7.58 -10.45
N LEU A 19 8.18 8.06 -10.01
CA LEU A 19 8.38 9.44 -9.55
C LEU A 19 8.48 10.44 -10.70
N LYS A 20 8.82 9.99 -11.92
CA LYS A 20 8.87 10.85 -13.10
C LYS A 20 7.45 11.35 -13.38
N ASP A 21 7.23 12.64 -13.20
CA ASP A 21 5.95 13.34 -13.37
C ASP A 21 4.86 13.01 -12.34
N ILE A 22 5.21 12.48 -11.16
CA ILE A 22 4.23 12.15 -10.11
C ILE A 22 3.35 13.35 -9.72
N GLU A 23 3.92 14.56 -9.70
CA GLU A 23 3.19 15.80 -9.42
C GLU A 23 2.14 16.15 -10.48
N LEU A 24 2.33 15.68 -11.72
CA LEU A 24 1.41 15.91 -12.84
C LEU A 24 0.41 14.75 -13.00
N PHE A 25 0.67 13.61 -12.36
CA PHE A 25 -0.08 12.37 -12.55
C PHE A 25 -1.59 12.56 -12.32
N TYR A 26 -1.96 13.22 -11.22
CA TYR A 26 -3.37 13.51 -10.89
C TYR A 26 -3.84 14.91 -11.27
N LYS A 27 -2.96 15.76 -11.81
CA LYS A 27 -3.36 17.13 -12.18
C LYS A 27 -4.27 17.11 -13.41
N PRO A 28 -5.35 17.94 -13.40
CA PRO A 28 -6.14 18.17 -14.60
C PRO A 28 -5.32 18.91 -15.66
N CYS A 29 -5.63 18.66 -16.94
CA CYS A 29 -5.19 19.57 -18.00
C CYS A 29 -6.18 20.74 -18.12
N LYS A 30 -5.84 21.75 -18.93
CA LYS A 30 -6.68 22.94 -19.17
C LYS A 30 -8.09 22.64 -19.71
N ASP A 31 -8.28 21.47 -20.31
CA ASP A 31 -9.56 21.05 -20.90
C ASP A 31 -10.39 20.15 -19.96
N CYS A 32 -9.83 19.73 -18.81
CA CYS A 32 -10.58 18.97 -17.83
C CYS A 32 -11.69 19.84 -17.24
N LYS A 33 -12.94 19.36 -17.35
CA LYS A 33 -14.07 19.97 -16.66
C LYS A 33 -14.27 19.33 -15.29
N THR A 34 -14.80 20.08 -14.34
CA THR A 34 -15.17 19.57 -13.02
C THR A 34 -16.69 19.61 -12.89
N GLU A 35 -17.32 18.45 -13.09
CA GLU A 35 -18.72 18.29 -12.76
C GLU A 35 -18.90 18.24 -11.24
N LYS A 36 -19.83 19.04 -10.70
CA LYS A 36 -20.04 19.16 -9.25
C LYS A 36 -21.04 18.12 -8.76
N ILE A 37 -20.55 16.98 -8.27
CA ILE A 37 -21.38 15.97 -7.59
C ILE A 37 -21.47 16.28 -6.10
N LYS A 38 -22.68 16.41 -5.56
CA LYS A 38 -22.91 16.53 -4.11
C LYS A 38 -22.77 15.15 -3.47
N LYS A 39 -21.68 14.93 -2.73
CA LYS A 39 -21.32 13.62 -2.14
C LYS A 39 -22.33 13.05 -1.15
N PHE A 40 -23.15 13.91 -0.54
CA PHE A 40 -24.11 13.55 0.50
C PHE A 40 -25.53 13.37 -0.02
N SER A 41 -25.83 13.89 -1.21
CA SER A 41 -27.13 13.73 -1.83
C SER A 41 -27.17 12.40 -2.60
N PRO A 42 -28.32 11.73 -2.69
CA PRO A 42 -28.49 10.56 -3.54
C PRO A 42 -28.03 10.85 -4.97
N LEU A 43 -27.32 9.90 -5.59
CA LEU A 43 -26.80 10.10 -6.95
C LEU A 43 -27.95 10.22 -7.96
N ALA A 44 -28.95 9.36 -7.83
CA ALA A 44 -30.10 9.28 -8.74
C ALA A 44 -31.01 10.54 -8.71
N GLU A 45 -30.88 11.39 -7.69
CA GLU A 45 -31.60 12.68 -7.60
C GLU A 45 -30.83 13.83 -8.29
N GLN A 46 -29.55 13.62 -8.61
CA GLN A 46 -28.69 14.65 -9.17
C GLN A 46 -28.49 14.51 -10.68
N ILE A 47 -28.42 13.26 -11.16
CA ILE A 47 -28.06 12.92 -12.55
C ILE A 47 -28.87 11.71 -12.98
N ASN A 48 -29.29 11.70 -14.24
CA ASN A 48 -29.86 10.51 -14.85
C ASN A 48 -28.79 9.41 -14.96
N LEU A 49 -28.99 8.28 -14.26
CA LEU A 49 -28.01 7.20 -14.19
C LEU A 49 -27.66 6.63 -15.57
N ASP A 50 -28.57 6.68 -16.53
CA ASP A 50 -28.34 6.18 -17.89
C ASP A 50 -27.30 7.00 -18.65
N GLU A 51 -27.07 8.26 -18.27
CA GLU A 51 -26.07 9.16 -18.88
C GLU A 51 -24.65 8.92 -18.36
N ILE A 52 -24.47 8.16 -17.28
CA ILE A 52 -23.15 7.93 -16.67
C ILE A 52 -22.50 6.70 -17.31
N ASP A 53 -21.47 6.91 -18.13
CA ASP A 53 -20.66 5.87 -18.77
C ASP A 53 -19.16 6.21 -18.72
N ASN A 54 -18.33 5.68 -19.63
CA ASN A 54 -16.90 6.04 -19.71
C ASN A 54 -16.61 7.42 -20.31
N ASP A 55 -17.55 7.99 -21.04
CA ASP A 55 -17.41 9.28 -21.71
C ASP A 55 -17.91 10.42 -20.81
N PHE A 56 -18.84 10.12 -19.90
CA PHE A 56 -19.31 11.07 -18.89
C PHE A 56 -18.16 11.63 -18.04
N GLY A 57 -18.01 12.96 -18.07
CA GLY A 57 -16.93 13.71 -17.41
C GLY A 57 -15.51 13.37 -17.89
N SER A 58 -15.38 12.69 -19.04
CA SER A 58 -14.09 12.35 -19.64
C SER A 58 -13.40 13.58 -20.24
N CYS A 59 -12.07 13.62 -20.11
CA CYS A 59 -11.23 14.59 -20.78
C CYS A 59 -10.37 13.92 -21.86
N LYS A 60 -10.02 14.67 -22.90
CA LYS A 60 -9.09 14.24 -23.96
C LYS A 60 -7.71 13.82 -23.46
N CYS A 61 -7.31 14.24 -22.25
CA CYS A 61 -6.08 13.77 -21.59
C CYS A 61 -6.21 12.35 -21.00
N GLY A 62 -7.38 11.71 -21.14
CA GLY A 62 -7.65 10.36 -20.65
C GLY A 62 -8.02 10.28 -19.16
N LYS A 63 -8.14 11.42 -18.46
CA LYS A 63 -8.43 11.46 -17.02
C LYS A 63 -9.88 11.85 -16.73
N ARG A 64 -10.40 11.38 -15.59
CA ARG A 64 -11.70 11.78 -15.02
C ARG A 64 -11.56 12.17 -13.56
N HIS A 65 -12.35 13.14 -13.12
CA HIS A 65 -12.39 13.53 -11.71
C HIS A 65 -12.85 12.33 -10.85
N LEU A 66 -12.21 12.08 -9.70
CA LEU A 66 -12.52 10.93 -8.82
C LEU A 66 -14.02 10.79 -8.55
N ASP A 67 -14.72 11.88 -8.21
CA ASP A 67 -16.16 11.79 -7.88
C ASP A 67 -17.02 11.34 -9.07
N ILE A 68 -16.57 11.58 -10.32
CA ILE A 68 -17.24 11.09 -11.52
C ILE A 68 -17.00 9.59 -11.70
N VAL A 69 -15.76 9.14 -11.51
CA VAL A 69 -15.42 7.72 -11.51
C VAL A 69 -16.25 6.97 -10.45
N MET A 70 -16.32 7.52 -9.24
CA MET A 70 -17.12 6.94 -8.14
C MET A 70 -18.63 6.99 -8.41
N SER A 71 -19.13 7.97 -9.16
CA SER A 71 -20.52 8.00 -9.61
C SER A 71 -20.82 6.86 -10.58
N HIS A 72 -19.88 6.56 -11.49
CA HIS A 72 -20.01 5.42 -12.40
C HIS A 72 -19.98 4.08 -11.66
N VAL A 73 -19.07 3.91 -10.69
CA VAL A 73 -19.06 2.74 -9.81
C VAL A 73 -20.38 2.61 -9.05
N LEU A 74 -20.88 3.70 -8.45
CA LEU A 74 -22.13 3.69 -7.71
C LEU A 74 -23.34 3.36 -8.60
N LYS A 75 -23.38 3.87 -9.84
CA LYS A 75 -24.39 3.47 -10.84
C LYS A 75 -24.41 1.95 -11.01
N ILE A 76 -23.26 1.33 -11.24
CA ILE A 76 -23.18 -0.13 -11.44
C ILE A 76 -23.68 -0.86 -10.19
N MET A 77 -23.26 -0.42 -9.00
CA MET A 77 -23.72 -1.00 -7.74
C MET A 77 -25.24 -0.88 -7.54
N ILE A 78 -25.86 0.22 -8.02
CA ILE A 78 -27.32 0.38 -8.00
C ILE A 78 -28.00 -0.57 -9.00
N ASN A 79 -27.48 -0.64 -10.22
CA ASN A 79 -28.03 -1.49 -11.27
C ASN A 79 -27.95 -2.98 -10.93
N GLU A 80 -26.91 -3.41 -10.22
CA GLU A 80 -26.75 -4.78 -9.72
C GLU A 80 -27.50 -5.04 -8.40
N GLY A 81 -28.23 -4.05 -7.85
CA GLY A 81 -28.99 -4.19 -6.61
C GLY A 81 -28.15 -4.26 -5.33
N ILE A 82 -26.85 -3.98 -5.40
CA ILE A 82 -25.94 -3.89 -4.24
C ILE A 82 -26.21 -2.63 -3.41
N LYS A 83 -26.66 -1.56 -4.07
CA LYS A 83 -27.05 -0.28 -3.45
C LYS A 83 -28.44 0.12 -3.94
N ASP A 84 -29.16 0.88 -3.13
CA ASP A 84 -30.44 1.45 -3.53
C ASP A 84 -30.26 2.85 -4.17
N LYS A 85 -31.35 3.38 -4.75
CA LYS A 85 -31.35 4.71 -5.39
C LYS A 85 -31.12 5.89 -4.43
N LYS A 86 -31.21 5.67 -3.11
CA LYS A 86 -30.91 6.67 -2.08
C LYS A 86 -29.41 6.70 -1.72
N ALA A 87 -28.61 5.78 -2.25
CA ALA A 87 -27.17 5.77 -2.03
C ALA A 87 -26.48 7.01 -2.62
N ASN A 88 -25.39 7.40 -1.99
CA ASN A 88 -24.58 8.57 -2.33
C ASN A 88 -23.10 8.20 -2.39
N LEU A 89 -22.25 9.13 -2.83
CA LEU A 89 -20.83 8.82 -2.98
C LEU A 89 -20.16 8.47 -1.65
N ARG A 90 -20.60 9.05 -0.53
CA ARG A 90 -19.99 8.81 0.79
C ARG A 90 -20.20 7.38 1.29
N ASN A 91 -21.31 6.73 0.91
CA ASN A 91 -21.62 5.37 1.33
C ASN A 91 -21.53 4.34 0.18
N SER A 92 -20.87 4.68 -0.93
CA SER A 92 -20.68 3.80 -2.09
C SER A 92 -19.68 2.67 -1.80
N CYS A 93 -18.39 2.97 -1.90
CA CYS A 93 -17.24 2.14 -1.58
C CYS A 93 -16.03 3.03 -1.24
N ILE A 94 -14.91 2.43 -0.88
CA ILE A 94 -13.69 3.12 -0.50
C ILE A 94 -12.75 3.17 -1.71
N PRO A 95 -12.44 4.37 -2.24
CA PRO A 95 -11.48 4.51 -3.32
C PRO A 95 -10.04 4.47 -2.79
N LEU A 96 -9.25 3.54 -3.32
CA LEU A 96 -7.82 3.40 -3.04
C LEU A 96 -7.03 3.78 -4.30
N VAL A 97 -6.65 5.06 -4.41
CA VAL A 97 -5.92 5.57 -5.58
C VAL A 97 -4.49 5.02 -5.63
N THR A 98 -3.99 4.80 -6.82
CA THR A 98 -2.65 4.26 -7.08
C THR A 98 -2.00 4.94 -8.30
N PRO A 99 -0.83 5.57 -8.12
CA PRO A 99 -0.05 5.65 -6.90
C PRO A 99 -0.75 6.45 -5.78
N GLY A 100 -0.63 6.00 -4.54
CA GLY A 100 -1.01 6.76 -3.36
C GLY A 100 -0.01 7.91 -3.17
N TYR A 101 -0.41 9.11 -3.52
CA TYR A 101 0.41 10.31 -3.39
C TYR A 101 -0.47 11.46 -2.89
N LEU A 102 0.10 12.35 -2.07
CA LEU A 102 -0.62 13.49 -1.53
C LEU A 102 -0.89 14.50 -2.63
N THR A 103 -2.15 14.91 -2.74
CA THR A 103 -2.57 15.91 -3.72
C THR A 103 -3.29 17.05 -3.02
N ASP A 104 -3.05 18.28 -3.46
CA ASP A 104 -3.71 19.49 -2.92
C ASP A 104 -5.18 19.62 -3.37
N SER A 105 -5.63 18.71 -4.22
CA SER A 105 -6.99 18.68 -4.76
C SER A 105 -7.45 17.25 -5.00
N VAL A 106 -8.75 17.07 -5.22
CA VAL A 106 -9.33 15.77 -5.58
C VAL A 106 -8.72 15.30 -6.92
N PRO A 107 -8.22 14.07 -7.00
CA PRO A 107 -7.42 13.64 -8.15
C PRO A 107 -8.25 13.45 -9.41
N TYR A 108 -7.64 13.77 -10.56
CA TYR A 108 -8.09 13.34 -11.88
C TYR A 108 -7.40 12.02 -12.23
N LEU A 109 -8.19 10.95 -12.23
CA LEU A 109 -7.72 9.57 -12.35
C LEU A 109 -7.49 9.18 -13.82
N PRO A 110 -6.28 8.73 -14.19
CA PRO A 110 -6.06 8.02 -15.45
C PRO A 110 -6.58 6.56 -15.38
N LYS A 111 -6.54 5.87 -16.53
CA LYS A 111 -6.89 4.45 -16.63
C LYS A 111 -6.08 3.60 -15.63
N GLY A 112 -6.73 2.65 -14.96
CA GLY A 112 -6.10 1.67 -14.07
C GLY A 112 -5.43 2.23 -12.80
N SER A 113 -5.82 3.43 -12.36
CA SER A 113 -5.25 4.12 -11.21
C SER A 113 -6.10 4.03 -9.93
N LEU A 114 -7.08 3.11 -9.88
CA LEU A 114 -7.99 2.96 -8.74
C LEU A 114 -8.22 1.49 -8.39
N VAL A 115 -8.10 1.17 -7.10
CA VAL A 115 -8.64 -0.06 -6.50
C VAL A 115 -9.84 0.35 -5.65
N ILE A 116 -10.92 -0.43 -5.67
CA ILE A 116 -12.07 -0.17 -4.80
C ILE A 116 -12.19 -1.24 -3.72
N LEU A 117 -12.58 -0.83 -2.51
CA LEU A 117 -12.87 -1.72 -1.39
C LEU A 117 -14.31 -1.53 -0.94
N SER A 118 -15.08 -2.62 -0.83
CA SER A 118 -16.44 -2.59 -0.30
C SER A 118 -16.76 -3.87 0.47
N ASP A 119 -17.51 -3.75 1.55
CA ASP A 119 -18.02 -4.88 2.33
C ASP A 119 -19.21 -5.58 1.67
N LYS A 120 -19.85 -4.94 0.68
CA LYS A 120 -21.12 -5.39 0.07
C LYS A 120 -21.01 -5.90 -1.36
N VAL A 121 -19.94 -5.57 -2.06
CA VAL A 121 -19.79 -5.93 -3.47
C VAL A 121 -19.65 -7.45 -3.64
N ASP A 122 -20.19 -7.97 -4.74
CA ASP A 122 -20.07 -9.37 -5.14
C ASP A 122 -19.28 -9.53 -6.44
N LYS A 123 -19.01 -10.77 -6.85
CA LYS A 123 -18.17 -11.07 -8.01
C LYS A 123 -18.76 -10.52 -9.31
N LYS A 124 -20.07 -10.66 -9.53
CA LYS A 124 -20.74 -10.17 -10.74
C LYS A 124 -20.62 -8.66 -10.87
N CYS A 125 -20.90 -7.93 -9.79
CA CYS A 125 -20.76 -6.49 -9.75
C CYS A 125 -19.29 -6.06 -9.93
N ALA A 126 -18.34 -6.78 -9.31
CA ALA A 126 -16.92 -6.51 -9.45
C ALA A 126 -16.41 -6.65 -10.90
N GLU A 127 -16.77 -7.74 -11.58
CA GLU A 127 -16.40 -7.97 -12.99
C GLU A 127 -16.97 -6.87 -13.91
N ARG A 128 -18.22 -6.47 -13.66
CA ARG A 128 -18.87 -5.38 -14.38
C ARG A 128 -18.17 -4.05 -14.14
N ILE A 129 -17.77 -3.74 -12.91
CA ILE A 129 -17.01 -2.52 -12.57
C ILE A 129 -15.67 -2.48 -13.32
N ILE A 130 -14.91 -3.58 -13.33
CA ILE A 130 -13.61 -3.62 -14.04
C ILE A 130 -13.79 -3.44 -15.56
N THR A 131 -14.89 -3.97 -16.10
CA THR A 131 -15.17 -3.89 -17.54
C THR A 131 -15.66 -2.50 -17.95
N GLU A 132 -16.56 -1.91 -17.17
CA GLU A 132 -17.23 -0.65 -17.51
C GLU A 132 -16.50 0.59 -16.98
N VAL A 133 -15.70 0.52 -15.92
CA VAL A 133 -15.03 1.69 -15.32
C VAL A 133 -13.52 1.63 -15.53
N ARG A 134 -13.03 2.26 -16.60
CA ARG A 134 -11.63 2.16 -17.05
C ARG A 134 -10.56 2.54 -16.01
N GLU A 135 -10.88 3.41 -15.05
CA GLU A 135 -9.96 3.82 -13.99
C GLU A 135 -9.79 2.74 -12.92
N VAL A 136 -10.80 1.87 -12.73
CA VAL A 136 -10.75 0.79 -11.75
C VAL A 136 -9.93 -0.37 -12.31
N ARG A 137 -8.87 -0.74 -11.59
CA ARG A 137 -8.04 -1.90 -11.90
C ARG A 137 -8.30 -3.12 -11.02
N GLY A 138 -8.90 -2.94 -9.85
CA GLY A 138 -9.14 -4.02 -8.89
C GLY A 138 -10.34 -3.74 -7.98
N VAL A 139 -11.03 -4.82 -7.59
CA VAL A 139 -12.19 -4.77 -6.68
C VAL A 139 -11.98 -5.75 -5.53
N LEU A 140 -11.93 -5.22 -4.32
CA LEU A 140 -11.78 -5.96 -3.08
C LEU A 140 -13.09 -6.01 -2.30
N LYS A 141 -13.36 -7.17 -1.70
CA LYS A 141 -14.39 -7.35 -0.69
C LYS A 141 -13.78 -7.40 0.71
N GLY A 142 -14.18 -6.48 1.57
CA GLY A 142 -13.64 -6.38 2.91
C GLY A 142 -14.14 -5.16 3.70
N ASP A 143 -13.86 -5.15 5.00
CA ASP A 143 -14.18 -4.06 5.91
C ASP A 143 -12.89 -3.34 6.32
N ILE A 144 -12.79 -2.05 5.98
CA ILE A 144 -11.60 -1.23 6.30
C ILE A 144 -11.32 -1.13 7.80
N ARG A 145 -12.32 -1.38 8.66
CA ARG A 145 -12.17 -1.37 10.12
C ARG A 145 -11.45 -2.61 10.64
N LYS A 146 -11.31 -3.65 9.82
CA LYS A 146 -10.57 -4.86 10.17
C LYS A 146 -9.16 -4.76 9.61
N THR A 147 -8.18 -4.88 10.50
CA THR A 147 -6.76 -4.90 10.15
C THR A 147 -6.45 -6.15 9.34
N VAL A 148 -5.92 -5.96 8.14
CA VAL A 148 -5.38 -7.02 7.27
C VAL A 148 -3.96 -7.36 7.70
N GLY A 149 -3.64 -8.65 7.74
CA GLY A 149 -2.36 -9.21 8.19
C GLY A 149 -2.53 -10.15 9.37
N ILE A 150 -1.42 -10.43 10.04
CA ILE A 150 -1.34 -11.26 11.25
C ILE A 150 -0.80 -10.41 12.40
N LYS A 151 -1.35 -10.56 13.60
CA LYS A 151 -0.95 -9.78 14.78
C LYS A 151 0.19 -10.42 15.58
N ASP A 152 0.24 -11.75 15.56
CA ASP A 152 1.16 -12.56 16.34
C ASP A 152 1.24 -13.99 15.74
N SER A 153 2.24 -14.79 16.08
CA SER A 153 2.45 -16.16 15.58
C SER A 153 1.27 -17.10 15.83
N ASP A 154 0.58 -16.94 16.95
CA ASP A 154 -0.59 -17.74 17.32
C ASP A 154 -1.92 -17.15 16.80
N SER A 155 -1.87 -16.06 16.02
CA SER A 155 -3.06 -15.40 15.50
C SER A 155 -3.47 -15.93 14.12
N ASN A 156 -4.79 -16.01 13.88
CA ASN A 156 -5.29 -16.24 12.53
C ASN A 156 -5.14 -14.97 11.68
N PRO A 157 -4.61 -15.07 10.45
CA PRO A 157 -4.50 -13.92 9.57
C PRO A 157 -5.89 -13.45 9.08
N HIS A 158 -6.01 -12.15 8.86
CA HIS A 158 -7.15 -11.57 8.15
C HIS A 158 -6.70 -11.01 6.80
N VAL A 159 -7.43 -11.35 5.74
CA VAL A 159 -7.22 -10.83 4.38
C VAL A 159 -8.55 -10.39 3.79
N TYR A 160 -8.50 -9.46 2.83
CA TYR A 160 -9.65 -9.18 1.98
C TYR A 160 -9.73 -10.20 0.84
N GLU A 161 -10.91 -10.30 0.24
CA GLU A 161 -11.13 -11.13 -0.95
C GLU A 161 -10.95 -10.28 -2.21
N LEU A 162 -10.11 -10.72 -3.14
CA LEU A 162 -10.01 -10.13 -4.47
C LEU A 162 -11.08 -10.72 -5.37
N LEU A 163 -12.08 -9.91 -5.74
CA LEU A 163 -13.19 -10.37 -6.58
C LEU A 163 -12.91 -10.26 -8.08
N ALA A 164 -12.17 -9.22 -8.50
CA ALA A 164 -11.80 -9.00 -9.90
C ALA A 164 -10.56 -8.09 -10.02
N GLY A 165 -9.77 -8.31 -11.08
CA GLY A 165 -8.66 -7.44 -11.47
C GLY A 165 -7.39 -7.60 -10.63
N CYS A 166 -6.73 -6.48 -10.34
CA CYS A 166 -5.46 -6.38 -9.62
C CYS A 166 -5.57 -5.37 -8.47
N ASP A 167 -5.27 -5.81 -7.25
CA ASP A 167 -5.28 -4.99 -6.02
C ASP A 167 -3.90 -4.51 -5.57
N LEU A 168 -2.86 -4.73 -6.39
CA LEU A 168 -1.59 -4.07 -6.16
C LEU A 168 -1.86 -2.57 -6.06
N ARG A 169 -1.17 -1.86 -5.18
CA ARG A 169 -1.14 -0.40 -5.05
C ARG A 169 0.31 0.01 -4.82
N CYS A 170 0.70 1.17 -5.31
CA CYS A 170 2.01 1.76 -5.00
C CYS A 170 1.81 3.03 -4.18
N ASP A 171 2.45 3.15 -3.02
CA ASP A 171 2.40 4.34 -2.18
C ASP A 171 3.70 5.11 -2.26
N ILE A 172 3.62 6.41 -2.51
CA ILE A 172 4.78 7.28 -2.54
C ILE A 172 4.94 7.90 -1.15
N VAL A 173 5.99 7.49 -0.44
CA VAL A 173 6.31 7.96 0.91
C VAL A 173 7.47 8.93 0.82
N GLN A 174 7.26 10.17 1.29
CA GLN A 174 8.32 11.18 1.35
C GLN A 174 9.11 10.99 2.65
N THR A 175 10.44 10.94 2.55
CA THR A 175 11.35 10.86 3.70
C THR A 175 12.47 11.90 3.57
N PRO A 176 13.14 12.28 4.67
CA PRO A 176 14.33 13.14 4.61
C PRO A 176 15.47 12.57 3.74
N TYR A 177 15.46 11.27 3.47
CA TYR A 177 16.49 10.54 2.73
C TYR A 177 16.11 10.26 1.26
N GLY A 178 15.00 10.86 0.81
CA GLY A 178 14.44 10.70 -0.53
C GLY A 178 13.06 10.04 -0.53
N ALA A 179 12.38 10.12 -1.67
CA ALA A 179 11.09 9.47 -1.86
C ALA A 179 11.24 7.96 -2.03
N LEU A 180 10.32 7.21 -1.40
CA LEU A 180 10.18 5.77 -1.53
C LEU A 180 8.89 5.45 -2.27
N GLY A 181 8.90 4.35 -3.02
CA GLY A 181 7.67 3.77 -3.55
C GLY A 181 7.44 2.39 -2.92
N ILE A 182 6.29 2.21 -2.29
CA ILE A 182 5.94 1.03 -1.51
C ILE A 182 4.75 0.36 -2.18
N TYR A 183 5.03 -0.70 -2.93
CA TYR A 183 4.02 -1.59 -3.46
C TYR A 183 3.37 -2.41 -2.34
N LYS A 184 2.06 -2.67 -2.46
CA LYS A 184 1.26 -3.45 -1.50
C LYS A 184 0.15 -4.19 -2.26
N TYR A 185 -0.03 -5.48 -2.04
CA TYR A 185 -1.29 -6.15 -2.37
C TYR A 185 -2.30 -5.82 -1.27
N GLN A 186 -3.25 -4.93 -1.55
CA GLN A 186 -4.14 -4.37 -0.53
C GLN A 186 -5.05 -5.40 0.13
N ARG A 187 -5.19 -6.59 -0.45
CA ARG A 187 -5.89 -7.71 0.19
C ARG A 187 -5.11 -8.37 1.33
N GLU A 188 -3.78 -8.26 1.32
CA GLU A 188 -2.87 -8.98 2.23
C GLU A 188 -2.04 -8.04 3.12
N ILE A 189 -1.98 -6.75 2.80
CA ILE A 189 -1.24 -5.74 3.55
C ILE A 189 -2.19 -4.67 4.07
N HIS A 190 -1.99 -4.24 5.32
CA HIS A 190 -2.77 -3.18 5.93
C HIS A 190 -2.74 -1.87 5.12
N ILE A 191 -3.93 -1.28 4.94
CA ILE A 191 -4.10 -0.03 4.21
C ILE A 191 -3.66 1.13 5.09
N GLU A 192 -2.56 1.77 4.70
CA GLU A 192 -2.13 3.05 5.24
C GLU A 192 -2.41 4.15 4.21
N PHE A 193 -2.98 5.26 4.67
CA PHE A 193 -3.18 6.43 3.82
C PHE A 193 -1.93 7.32 3.86
N PRO A 194 -1.48 7.86 2.71
CA PRO A 194 -0.39 8.82 2.68
C PRO A 194 -0.67 10.00 3.61
N GLN A 195 0.34 10.41 4.40
CA GLN A 195 0.28 11.57 5.29
C GLN A 195 1.42 12.53 4.95
N VAL A 196 1.18 13.85 5.07
CA VAL A 196 2.17 14.91 4.78
C VAL A 196 3.47 14.68 5.55
N LYS A 197 3.34 14.23 6.79
CA LYS A 197 4.46 13.72 7.58
C LYS A 197 4.03 12.39 8.17
N SER A 198 4.83 11.35 7.94
CA SER A 198 4.63 10.06 8.59
C SER A 198 5.23 10.11 9.99
N PRO A 199 4.44 9.95 11.07
CA PRO A 199 4.96 9.91 12.44
C PRO A 199 6.07 8.86 12.60
N LYS A 200 5.93 7.73 11.89
CA LYS A 200 6.91 6.64 11.91
C LYS A 200 8.27 7.07 11.34
N ILE A 201 8.25 7.85 10.25
CA ILE A 201 9.49 8.38 9.65
C ILE A 201 10.13 9.44 10.54
N GLU A 202 9.35 10.27 11.25
CA GLU A 202 9.90 11.25 12.19
C GLU A 202 10.57 10.59 13.41
N ILE A 203 9.96 9.52 13.94
CA ILE A 203 10.54 8.72 15.03
C ILE A 203 11.85 8.07 14.55
N LEU A 204 11.84 7.48 13.35
CA LEU A 204 13.03 6.89 12.76
C LEU A 204 14.15 7.93 12.53
N GLU A 205 13.83 9.11 12.01
CA GLU A 205 14.80 10.19 11.81
C GLU A 205 15.50 10.57 13.12
N LYS A 206 14.74 10.69 14.21
CA LYS A 206 15.31 10.96 15.54
C LYS A 206 16.21 9.82 16.02
N ALA A 207 15.81 8.57 15.77
CA ALA A 207 16.60 7.42 16.19
C ALA A 207 17.95 7.34 15.45
N LEU A 208 17.97 7.66 14.15
CA LEU A 208 19.15 7.61 13.29
C LEU A 208 20.17 8.73 13.58
N LYS A 209 19.75 9.88 14.13
CA LYS A 209 20.63 11.04 14.39
C LYS A 209 21.85 10.74 15.28
N ASP A 210 21.74 9.72 16.13
CA ASP A 210 22.80 9.34 17.07
C ASP A 210 23.87 8.44 16.42
N TYR A 211 23.73 8.09 15.12
CA TYR A 211 24.57 7.11 14.43
C TYR A 211 24.97 7.62 13.03
N ASP A 212 26.21 7.33 12.59
CA ASP A 212 26.68 7.68 11.23
C ASP A 212 26.24 6.64 10.18
N LYS A 213 26.53 5.35 10.43
CA LYS A 213 26.18 4.22 9.56
C LYS A 213 25.69 3.04 10.39
N PRO A 214 24.49 3.13 10.98
CA PRO A 214 24.02 2.11 11.91
C PRO A 214 23.79 0.77 11.22
N THR A 215 23.94 -0.33 11.98
CA THR A 215 23.29 -1.59 11.65
C THR A 215 21.88 -1.59 12.22
N VAL A 216 20.88 -1.94 11.40
CA VAL A 216 19.46 -1.84 11.77
C VAL A 216 18.78 -3.19 11.60
N LEU A 217 17.97 -3.58 12.59
CA LEU A 217 17.00 -4.66 12.48
C LEU A 217 15.59 -4.05 12.43
N ASP A 218 14.90 -4.23 11.31
CA ASP A 218 13.48 -3.92 11.17
C ASP A 218 12.67 -5.16 11.55
N CYS A 219 12.28 -5.28 12.82
CA CYS A 219 11.81 -6.53 13.44
C CYS A 219 10.46 -7.02 12.91
N THR A 220 9.59 -6.08 12.52
CA THR A 220 8.23 -6.30 12.01
C THR A 220 8.02 -5.44 10.77
N CYS A 221 8.83 -5.70 9.76
CA CYS A 221 9.10 -4.76 8.68
C CYS A 221 7.89 -4.48 7.78
N GLY A 222 6.85 -5.32 7.81
CA GLY A 222 5.68 -5.18 6.98
C GLY A 222 6.10 -5.09 5.50
N PRO A 223 5.72 -4.04 4.76
CA PRO A 223 6.12 -3.84 3.38
C PRO A 223 7.56 -3.31 3.20
N GLY A 224 8.33 -3.16 4.28
CA GLY A 224 9.74 -2.75 4.29
C GLY A 224 9.99 -1.24 4.32
N THR A 225 8.97 -0.41 4.58
CA THR A 225 9.07 1.06 4.48
C THR A 225 10.19 1.63 5.35
N LEU A 226 10.29 1.21 6.62
CA LEU A 226 11.25 1.77 7.57
C LEU A 226 12.67 1.27 7.29
N GLY A 227 12.87 -0.03 7.08
CA GLY A 227 14.18 -0.56 6.70
C GLY A 227 14.70 -0.01 5.36
N ILE A 228 13.84 0.20 4.35
CA ILE A 228 14.24 0.83 3.08
C ILE A 228 14.64 2.30 3.31
N ALA A 229 13.93 3.03 4.19
CA ALA A 229 14.33 4.36 4.59
C ALA A 229 15.72 4.37 5.25
N CYS A 230 16.03 3.39 6.11
CA CYS A 230 17.36 3.21 6.69
C CYS A 230 18.43 2.95 5.63
N LEU A 231 18.15 2.11 4.62
CA LEU A 231 19.09 1.89 3.51
C LEU A 231 19.35 3.19 2.72
N LYS A 232 18.31 3.99 2.45
CA LYS A 232 18.46 5.31 1.81
C LYS A 232 19.21 6.32 2.71
N ALA A 233 19.06 6.20 4.02
CA ALA A 233 19.82 6.93 5.02
C ALA A 233 21.28 6.44 5.19
N ASN A 234 21.75 5.55 4.31
CA ASN A 234 23.11 4.99 4.30
C ASN A 234 23.47 4.14 5.53
N ALA A 235 22.48 3.44 6.11
CA ALA A 235 22.75 2.37 7.07
C ALA A 235 23.80 1.38 6.53
N GLN A 236 24.65 0.87 7.44
CA GLN A 236 25.71 -0.08 7.07
C GLN A 236 25.12 -1.42 6.65
N LYS A 237 24.13 -1.90 7.41
CA LYS A 237 23.37 -3.13 7.15
C LYS A 237 21.94 -2.95 7.65
N VAL A 238 20.97 -3.47 6.92
CA VAL A 238 19.57 -3.56 7.37
C VAL A 238 19.09 -5.00 7.29
N VAL A 239 18.65 -5.57 8.40
CA VAL A 239 17.94 -6.86 8.42
C VAL A 239 16.45 -6.57 8.46
N PHE A 240 15.72 -7.09 7.49
CA PHE A 240 14.27 -7.03 7.44
C PHE A 240 13.73 -8.33 7.99
N ASN A 241 12.80 -8.28 8.95
CA ASN A 241 12.11 -9.44 9.46
C ASN A 241 10.62 -9.18 9.56
N ASP A 242 9.81 -10.16 9.19
CA ASP A 242 8.38 -10.17 9.47
C ASP A 242 7.93 -11.62 9.55
N ILE A 243 6.94 -11.89 10.38
CA ILE A 243 6.33 -13.22 10.47
C ILE A 243 5.35 -13.46 9.32
N TRP A 244 4.77 -12.41 8.76
CA TRP A 244 3.80 -12.48 7.68
C TRP A 244 4.49 -12.67 6.33
N SER A 245 4.45 -13.88 5.77
CA SER A 245 5.11 -14.18 4.50
C SER A 245 4.70 -13.25 3.35
N PRO A 246 3.43 -12.85 3.18
CA PRO A 246 3.05 -11.83 2.19
C PRO A 246 3.72 -10.46 2.38
N ALA A 247 4.05 -10.07 3.62
CA ALA A 247 4.81 -8.86 3.90
C ALA A 247 6.26 -8.99 3.40
N ILE A 248 6.86 -10.16 3.58
CA ILE A 248 8.20 -10.47 3.06
C ILE A 248 8.22 -10.47 1.53
N GLU A 249 7.27 -11.11 0.87
CA GLU A 249 7.17 -11.07 -0.61
C GLU A 249 7.11 -9.63 -1.13
N ILE A 250 6.32 -8.77 -0.48
CA ILE A 250 6.21 -7.35 -0.82
C ILE A 250 7.50 -6.58 -0.49
N THR A 251 8.16 -6.86 0.64
CA THR A 251 9.44 -6.25 1.00
C THR A 251 10.49 -6.52 -0.08
N LEU A 252 10.55 -7.74 -0.61
CA LEU A 252 11.47 -8.09 -1.70
C LEU A 252 11.16 -7.30 -2.99
N ILE A 253 9.88 -7.17 -3.34
CA ILE A 253 9.44 -6.33 -4.47
C ILE A 253 9.84 -4.87 -4.25
N ASN A 254 9.66 -4.35 -3.03
CA ASN A 254 9.95 -2.97 -2.71
C ASN A 254 11.45 -2.68 -2.69
N LEU A 255 12.28 -3.63 -2.23
CA LEU A 255 13.73 -3.51 -2.32
C LEU A 255 14.17 -3.34 -3.78
N GLU A 256 13.76 -4.27 -4.66
CA GLU A 256 14.06 -4.19 -6.10
C GLU A 256 13.54 -2.89 -6.73
N ALA A 257 12.28 -2.54 -6.48
CA ALA A 257 11.67 -1.33 -7.05
C ALA A 257 12.39 -0.04 -6.60
N ASN A 258 12.90 0.00 -5.37
CA ASN A 258 13.66 1.15 -4.84
C ASN A 258 15.15 1.11 -5.19
N GLY A 259 15.59 0.16 -6.01
CA GLY A 259 16.95 0.07 -6.55
C GLY A 259 17.91 -0.71 -5.66
N PHE A 260 17.42 -1.64 -4.84
CA PHE A 260 18.22 -2.55 -4.02
C PHE A 260 18.07 -3.99 -4.56
N PRO A 261 19.01 -4.45 -5.41
CA PRO A 261 18.90 -5.77 -6.04
C PRO A 261 18.87 -6.92 -5.03
N VAL A 262 17.94 -7.85 -5.23
CA VAL A 262 17.65 -8.98 -4.34
C VAL A 262 18.24 -10.27 -4.90
N LYS A 263 18.87 -11.05 -4.01
CA LYS A 263 19.35 -12.42 -4.27
C LYS A 263 18.62 -13.38 -3.34
N PHE A 264 17.82 -14.27 -3.92
CA PHE A 264 17.08 -15.28 -3.16
C PHE A 264 18.02 -16.34 -2.58
N SER A 265 17.75 -16.77 -1.34
CA SER A 265 18.46 -17.87 -0.69
C SER A 265 17.95 -19.25 -1.12
N GLY A 266 16.70 -19.32 -1.60
CA GLY A 266 15.99 -20.57 -1.89
C GLY A 266 15.28 -21.20 -0.70
N SER A 267 15.29 -20.56 0.49
CA SER A 267 14.56 -21.03 1.68
C SER A 267 13.16 -20.43 1.77
N GLU A 268 12.21 -21.18 2.35
CA GLU A 268 10.84 -20.73 2.63
C GLU A 268 10.68 -20.16 4.06
N LYS A 269 11.61 -20.44 4.98
CA LYS A 269 11.67 -19.90 6.35
C LYS A 269 13.10 -19.51 6.72
N GLY A 270 13.27 -18.56 7.64
CA GLY A 270 14.60 -18.07 8.02
C GLY A 270 15.08 -17.02 7.03
N LEU A 271 16.35 -17.06 6.64
CA LEU A 271 16.91 -16.16 5.63
C LEU A 271 16.28 -16.45 4.25
N ILE A 272 15.48 -15.53 3.74
CA ILE A 272 14.75 -15.64 2.47
C ILE A 272 15.54 -15.03 1.30
N ALA A 273 16.21 -13.91 1.55
CA ALA A 273 17.00 -13.23 0.53
C ALA A 273 18.05 -12.30 1.15
N SER A 274 19.00 -11.86 0.32
CA SER A 274 20.02 -10.89 0.70
C SER A 274 20.38 -9.97 -0.46
N GLY A 275 21.07 -8.88 -0.12
CA GLY A 275 21.69 -7.95 -1.07
C GLY A 275 22.98 -7.39 -0.48
N ASP A 276 23.51 -6.33 -1.09
CA ASP A 276 24.82 -5.75 -0.70
C ASP A 276 24.86 -5.30 0.78
N LYS A 277 23.78 -4.67 1.26
CA LYS A 277 23.68 -4.13 2.62
C LYS A 277 22.43 -4.59 3.36
N PHE A 278 21.82 -5.71 2.95
CA PHE A 278 20.62 -6.18 3.61
C PHE A 278 20.44 -7.68 3.57
N GLU A 279 19.66 -8.18 4.53
CA GLU A 279 19.14 -9.53 4.57
C GLU A 279 17.65 -9.46 4.90
N VAL A 280 16.89 -10.45 4.44
CA VAL A 280 15.44 -10.53 4.65
C VAL A 280 15.09 -11.89 5.23
N TYR A 281 14.43 -11.88 6.39
CA TYR A 281 14.02 -13.05 7.14
C TYR A 281 12.50 -13.15 7.20
N ASN A 282 11.96 -14.36 7.15
CA ASN A 282 10.56 -14.62 7.46
C ASN A 282 10.46 -15.46 8.73
N MET A 283 10.35 -14.78 9.88
CA MET A 283 10.38 -15.41 11.19
C MET A 283 9.62 -14.59 12.22
N ASP A 284 9.23 -15.27 13.30
CA ASP A 284 8.91 -14.62 14.55
C ASP A 284 10.17 -13.94 15.11
N VAL A 285 10.07 -12.66 15.50
CA VAL A 285 11.22 -11.93 16.07
C VAL A 285 11.78 -12.62 17.32
N ARG A 286 10.93 -13.31 18.09
CA ARG A 286 11.33 -14.04 19.30
C ARG A 286 12.22 -15.25 19.00
N GLU A 287 12.13 -15.79 17.78
CA GLU A 287 12.98 -16.89 17.32
C GLU A 287 14.28 -16.39 16.68
N LEU A 288 14.35 -15.10 16.30
CA LEU A 288 15.43 -14.54 15.48
C LEU A 288 16.78 -14.51 16.20
N THR A 289 16.78 -14.47 17.53
CA THR A 289 17.97 -14.62 18.40
C THR A 289 18.70 -15.94 18.21
N ASN A 290 18.05 -16.96 17.66
CA ASN A 290 18.69 -18.25 17.36
C ASN A 290 19.40 -18.27 16.00
N TYR A 291 19.23 -17.21 15.19
CA TYR A 291 19.73 -17.12 13.82
C TYR A 291 20.67 -15.94 13.60
N LEU A 292 20.59 -14.92 14.45
CA LEU A 292 21.42 -13.73 14.39
C LEU A 292 22.32 -13.66 15.62
N ASP A 293 23.63 -13.76 15.39
CA ASP A 293 24.66 -13.61 16.43
C ASP A 293 25.14 -12.16 16.59
N GLU A 294 24.78 -11.27 15.64
CA GLU A 294 25.22 -9.88 15.64
C GLU A 294 24.32 -8.97 16.49
N LYS A 295 24.92 -7.92 17.07
CA LYS A 295 24.20 -6.87 17.80
C LYS A 295 23.94 -5.68 16.88
N PHE A 296 22.69 -5.35 16.68
CA PHE A 296 22.27 -4.19 15.90
C PHE A 296 22.39 -2.89 16.71
N ASP A 297 22.66 -1.78 16.05
CA ASP A 297 22.62 -0.47 16.70
C ASP A 297 21.17 -0.09 17.04
N ILE A 298 20.24 -0.37 16.12
CA ILE A 298 18.82 -0.03 16.24
C ILE A 298 17.96 -1.25 15.89
N CYS A 299 17.00 -1.58 16.76
CA CYS A 299 15.91 -2.52 16.49
C CYS A 299 14.59 -1.75 16.41
N ILE A 300 13.90 -1.84 15.29
CA ILE A 300 12.62 -1.15 15.02
C ILE A 300 11.47 -2.13 15.22
N ILE A 301 10.46 -1.75 16.00
CA ILE A 301 9.26 -2.54 16.25
C ILE A 301 8.05 -1.69 15.86
N ASP A 302 7.38 -2.05 14.77
CA ASP A 302 6.18 -1.41 14.25
C ASP A 302 5.06 -2.45 14.18
N THR A 303 4.29 -2.55 15.25
CA THR A 303 3.17 -3.50 15.35
C THR A 303 1.85 -2.82 15.02
N PHE A 304 0.81 -3.61 14.75
CA PHE A 304 -0.52 -3.05 14.56
C PHE A 304 -1.03 -2.35 15.84
N PRO A 305 -1.85 -1.29 15.71
CA PRO A 305 -2.48 -0.66 16.87
C PRO A 305 -3.19 -1.65 17.79
N GLY A 306 -2.86 -1.61 19.08
CA GLY A 306 -3.45 -2.47 20.11
C GLY A 306 -2.80 -3.85 20.26
N VAL A 307 -1.71 -4.14 19.56
CA VAL A 307 -0.85 -5.31 19.84
C VAL A 307 0.03 -5.02 21.05
N ASP A 308 0.15 -5.98 21.97
CA ASP A 308 1.10 -5.90 23.09
C ASP A 308 2.53 -6.06 22.55
N THR A 309 3.40 -5.13 22.88
CA THR A 309 4.77 -5.05 22.35
C THR A 309 5.82 -5.60 23.30
N ILE A 310 5.46 -6.01 24.53
CA ILE A 310 6.43 -6.41 25.57
C ILE A 310 7.41 -7.48 25.07
N GLU A 311 6.89 -8.61 24.57
CA GLU A 311 7.76 -9.72 24.13
C GLU A 311 8.60 -9.37 22.89
N PHE A 312 8.06 -8.54 22.00
CA PHE A 312 8.78 -8.04 20.82
C PHE A 312 9.94 -7.13 21.25
N VAL A 313 9.70 -6.25 22.24
CA VAL A 313 10.72 -5.36 22.81
C VAL A 313 11.81 -6.16 23.49
N GLU A 314 11.46 -7.15 24.32
CA GLU A 314 12.44 -8.03 24.97
C GLU A 314 13.30 -8.80 23.95
N ALA A 315 12.72 -9.26 22.85
CA ALA A 315 13.47 -9.86 21.75
C ALA A 315 14.39 -8.84 21.06
N GLY A 316 13.89 -7.62 20.81
CA GLY A 316 14.67 -6.51 20.25
C GLY A 316 15.87 -6.11 21.11
N GLU A 317 15.72 -6.05 22.44
CA GLU A 317 16.80 -5.75 23.39
C GLU A 317 17.87 -6.85 23.41
N LYS A 318 17.48 -8.10 23.17
CA LYS A 318 18.43 -9.21 22.99
C LYS A 318 19.18 -9.13 21.66
N LEU A 319 18.69 -8.40 20.67
CA LEU A 319 19.29 -8.30 19.34
C LEU A 319 20.01 -6.97 19.09
N GLY A 320 19.72 -5.90 19.82
CA GLY A 320 20.33 -4.60 19.57
C GLY A 320 20.50 -3.71 20.78
N LYS A 321 21.14 -2.55 20.56
CA LYS A 321 21.49 -1.59 21.60
C LYS A 321 20.35 -0.64 21.94
N LYS A 322 19.55 -0.25 20.94
CA LYS A 322 18.43 0.68 21.07
C LYS A 322 17.20 0.08 20.42
N VAL A 323 16.12 -0.08 21.17
CA VAL A 323 14.82 -0.48 20.63
C VAL A 323 13.97 0.76 20.39
N VAL A 324 13.34 0.84 19.22
CA VAL A 324 12.49 1.94 18.79
C VAL A 324 11.13 1.37 18.43
N VAL A 325 10.13 1.66 19.25
CA VAL A 325 8.74 1.29 18.98
C VAL A 325 8.08 2.44 18.21
N VAL A 326 7.38 2.11 17.12
CA VAL A 326 6.84 3.08 16.15
C VAL A 326 5.34 2.95 15.97
#